data_AF-A0A7Z7NR70-F1
#
_entry.id   AF-A0A7Z7NR70-F1
#
_cell.length_a   1.000
_cell.length_b   1.000
_cell.length_c   1.000
_cell.angle_alpha   90.00
_cell.angle_beta   90.00
_cell.angle_gamma   90.00
#
_symmetry.space_group_name_H-M   'P 1'
#
loop_
_entity.id
_entity.type
_entity.pdbx_description
1 polymer ?
#
loop_
_entity_poly.entity_id
_entity_poly.type
_entity_poly.pdbx_seq_one_letter_code
_entity_poly.pdbx_strand_id
1 'polypeptide(L)'
;MIIPLETAKAIYRRAIDPRASDHEGEAWWAAVADEVNMVVSAKDAASASAVISWWHHDWSQVADSPRAAAARIRRAARSKTG
;
A
#
# COMPACT_ATOMS: atom_id res chain seq x y z
N MET A 1 10.18 -5.33 -9.09
CA MET A 1 10.32 -3.90 -9.45
C MET A 1 10.38 -3.14 -8.14
N ILE A 2 11.37 -2.28 -7.94
CA ILE A 2 11.44 -1.45 -6.74
C ILE A 2 10.96 -0.05 -7.14
N ILE A 3 9.83 0.38 -6.57
CA ILE A 3 9.33 1.74 -6.72
C ILE A 3 10.01 2.66 -5.70
N PRO A 4 10.38 3.89 -6.08
CA PRO A 4 11.01 4.85 -5.17
C PRO A 4 10.02 5.36 -4.11
N LEU A 5 10.54 5.81 -2.96
CA LEU A 5 9.77 6.27 -1.79
C LEU A 5 8.62 7.22 -2.16
N GLU A 6 8.92 8.27 -2.94
CA GLU A 6 7.91 9.26 -3.34
C GLU A 6 6.79 8.66 -4.20
N THR A 7 7.10 7.64 -5.00
CA THR A 7 6.08 6.89 -5.75
C THR A 7 5.26 6.00 -4.82
N ALA A 8 5.88 5.35 -3.84
CA ALA A 8 5.18 4.55 -2.84
C ALA A 8 4.22 5.42 -2.01
N LYS A 9 4.66 6.60 -1.56
CA LYS A 9 3.80 7.60 -0.89
C LYS A 9 2.60 7.99 -1.74
N ALA A 10 2.83 8.32 -3.02
CA ALA A 10 1.74 8.70 -3.93
C ALA A 10 0.74 7.54 -4.16
N ILE A 11 1.23 6.31 -4.25
CA ILE A 11 0.38 5.11 -4.36
C ILE A 11 -0.43 4.91 -3.08
N TYR A 12 0.22 4.96 -1.91
CA TYR A 12 -0.43 4.82 -0.61
C TYR A 12 -1.54 5.86 -0.44
N ARG A 13 -1.22 7.14 -0.68
CA ARG A 13 -2.21 8.23 -0.59
C ARG A 13 -3.40 8.03 -1.50
N ARG A 14 -3.16 7.58 -2.74
CA ARG A 14 -4.25 7.31 -3.70
C ARG A 14 -5.08 6.09 -3.34
N ALA A 15 -4.42 5.04 -2.84
CA ALA A 15 -5.04 3.73 -2.68
C ALA A 15 -5.65 3.52 -1.30
N ILE A 16 -5.13 4.16 -0.26
CA ILE A 16 -5.41 3.84 1.14
C ILE A 16 -5.92 5.07 1.87
N ASP A 17 -5.07 6.08 2.05
CA ASP A 17 -5.45 7.30 2.77
C ASP A 17 -4.97 8.58 2.06
N PRO A 18 -5.86 9.31 1.36
CA PRO A 18 -5.54 10.57 0.70
C PRO A 18 -5.04 11.67 1.65
N ARG A 19 -5.29 11.54 2.96
CA ARG A 19 -4.89 12.54 3.97
C ARG A 19 -3.54 12.26 4.60
N ALA A 20 -2.94 11.08 4.36
CA ALA A 20 -1.63 10.75 4.89
C ALA A 20 -0.57 11.76 4.43
N SER A 21 0.13 12.36 5.39
CA SER A 21 1.09 13.44 5.15
C SER A 21 2.50 13.04 5.55
N ASP A 22 3.50 13.87 5.23
CA ASP A 22 4.88 13.58 5.63
C ASP A 22 5.12 13.72 7.15
N HIS A 23 4.13 14.17 7.92
CA HIS A 23 4.20 14.27 9.40
C HIS A 23 4.20 12.92 10.13
N GLU A 24 3.86 11.82 9.48
CA GLU A 24 3.93 10.45 10.05
C GLU A 24 5.37 10.04 10.39
N GLY A 25 6.36 10.72 9.80
CA GLY A 25 7.78 10.49 10.04
C GLY A 25 8.45 9.55 9.03
N GLU A 26 9.78 9.69 8.91
CA GLU A 26 10.57 8.99 7.90
C GLU A 26 10.54 7.46 8.08
N ALA A 27 10.68 6.98 9.32
CA ALA A 27 10.67 5.55 9.61
C ALA A 27 9.34 4.88 9.25
N TRP A 28 8.22 5.58 9.48
CA TRP A 28 6.90 5.10 9.11
C TRP A 28 6.77 5.00 7.58
N TRP A 29 7.17 6.05 6.87
CA TRP A 29 7.13 6.05 5.40
C TRP A 29 8.08 5.04 4.76
N ALA A 30 9.24 4.76 5.39
CA ALA A 30 10.15 3.72 4.94
C ALA A 30 9.52 2.32 5.05
N ALA A 31 8.87 2.02 6.17
CA ALA A 31 8.13 0.76 6.35
C ALA A 31 6.99 0.63 5.34
N VAL A 32 6.14 1.67 5.21
CA VAL A 32 5.05 1.69 4.23
C VAL A 32 5.57 1.50 2.81
N ALA A 33 6.70 2.11 2.45
CA ALA A 33 7.28 1.95 1.13
C ALA A 33 7.77 0.53 0.85
N ASP A 34 8.39 -0.14 1.83
CA ASP A 34 8.79 -1.55 1.72
C ASP A 34 7.58 -2.46 1.49
N GLU A 35 6.52 -2.25 2.25
CA GLU A 35 5.30 -3.06 2.13
C GLU A 35 4.55 -2.81 0.83
N VAL A 36 4.43 -1.55 0.39
CA VAL A 36 3.86 -1.24 -0.92
C VAL A 36 4.68 -1.91 -2.02
N ASN A 37 6.02 -1.92 -1.90
CA ASN A 37 6.89 -2.64 -2.84
C ASN A 37 6.62 -4.15 -2.85
N MET A 38 6.46 -4.76 -1.68
CA MET A 38 6.09 -6.18 -1.55
C MET A 38 4.71 -6.47 -2.16
N VAL A 39 3.70 -5.64 -1.89
CA VAL A 39 2.35 -5.75 -2.46
C VAL A 39 2.36 -5.66 -3.99
N VAL A 40 3.15 -4.74 -4.54
CA VAL A 40 3.28 -4.56 -6.00
C VAL A 40 4.04 -5.74 -6.63
N SER A 41 5.07 -6.25 -5.96
CA SER A 41 5.90 -7.35 -6.45
C SER A 41 5.28 -8.73 -6.23
N ALA A 42 4.28 -8.86 -5.36
CA ALA A 42 3.60 -10.12 -5.09
C ALA A 42 3.03 -10.75 -6.37
N LYS A 43 3.18 -12.09 -6.47
CA LYS A 43 2.75 -12.87 -7.64
C LYS A 43 1.23 -12.87 -7.81
N ASP A 44 0.49 -12.91 -6.70
CA ASP A 44 -0.96 -13.00 -6.70
C ASP A 44 -1.60 -12.17 -5.58
N ALA A 45 -2.92 -12.04 -5.65
CA ALA A 45 -3.69 -11.22 -4.74
C ALA A 45 -3.71 -11.76 -3.29
N ALA A 46 -3.50 -13.07 -3.09
CA ALA A 46 -3.47 -13.63 -1.74
C ALA A 46 -2.16 -13.24 -1.05
N SER A 47 -1.01 -13.44 -1.71
CA SER A 47 0.28 -12.97 -1.19
C SER A 47 0.29 -11.46 -0.97
N ALA A 48 -0.26 -10.67 -1.90
CA ALA A 48 -0.36 -9.23 -1.75
C ALA A 48 -1.20 -8.81 -0.53
N SER A 49 -2.33 -9.50 -0.29
CA SER A 49 -3.19 -9.22 0.85
C SER A 49 -2.57 -9.59 2.20
N ALA A 50 -1.74 -10.64 2.23
CA ALA A 50 -1.08 -11.10 3.44
C ALA A 50 -0.08 -10.07 3.98
N VAL A 51 0.67 -9.41 3.08
CA VAL A 51 1.66 -8.37 3.43
C VAL A 51 1.05 -7.28 4.30
N ILE A 52 -0.10 -6.76 3.91
CA ILE A 52 -0.73 -5.61 4.58
C ILE A 52 -1.81 -6.02 5.56
N SER A 53 -2.07 -7.32 5.74
CA SER A 53 -3.17 -7.80 6.58
C SER A 53 -3.11 -7.25 8.01
N TRP A 54 -1.92 -6.97 8.51
CA TRP A 54 -1.66 -6.46 9.85
C TRP A 54 -1.89 -4.95 10.01
N TRP A 55 -1.99 -4.17 8.91
CA TRP A 55 -2.18 -2.71 8.96
C TRP A 55 -3.40 -2.29 9.79
N HIS A 56 -4.43 -3.13 9.78
CA HIS A 56 -5.58 -2.99 10.67
C HIS A 56 -5.79 -4.30 11.42
N HIS A 57 -5.95 -4.20 12.74
CA HIS A 57 -6.33 -5.34 13.56
C HIS A 57 -7.70 -5.88 13.13
N ASP A 58 -8.63 -4.97 12.80
CA ASP A 58 -9.95 -5.30 12.29
C ASP A 58 -10.30 -4.44 11.08
N TRP A 59 -10.27 -5.07 9.91
CA TRP A 59 -10.56 -4.41 8.64
C TRP A 59 -12.04 -4.03 8.47
N SER A 60 -12.94 -4.66 9.24
CA SER A 60 -14.36 -4.32 9.17
C SER A 60 -14.66 -2.94 9.76
N GLN A 61 -13.86 -2.49 10.74
CA GLN A 61 -13.99 -1.15 11.36
C GLN A 61 -13.69 -0.01 10.38
N VAL A 62 -12.88 -0.28 9.36
CA VAL A 62 -12.57 0.67 8.27
C VAL A 62 -13.39 0.39 7.00
N ALA A 63 -14.42 -0.46 7.10
CA ALA A 63 -15.29 -0.86 5.99
C ALA A 63 -14.53 -1.34 4.74
N ASP A 64 -13.44 -2.09 4.94
CA ASP A 64 -12.51 -2.47 3.89
C ASP A 64 -12.01 -3.91 4.08
N SER A 65 -11.12 -4.38 3.20
CA SER A 65 -10.44 -5.67 3.36
C SER A 65 -9.01 -5.62 2.85
N PRO A 66 -8.10 -6.46 3.38
CA PRO A 66 -6.71 -6.52 2.93
C PRO A 66 -6.61 -6.79 1.43
N ARG A 67 -7.51 -7.65 0.90
CA ARG A 67 -7.54 -8.01 -0.52
C ARG A 67 -7.97 -6.84 -1.40
N ALA A 68 -8.98 -6.07 -0.99
CA ALA A 68 -9.43 -4.90 -1.73
C ALA A 68 -8.41 -3.75 -1.69
N ALA A 69 -7.77 -3.52 -0.53
CA ALA A 69 -6.68 -2.57 -0.38
C ALA A 69 -5.46 -2.94 -1.26
N ALA A 70 -5.00 -4.18 -1.19
CA ALA A 70 -3.89 -4.66 -2.03
C ALA A 70 -4.20 -4.54 -3.53
N ALA A 71 -5.45 -4.83 -3.94
CA ALA A 71 -5.88 -4.65 -5.32
C ALA A 71 -5.82 -3.17 -5.77
N ARG A 72 -6.24 -2.23 -4.92
CA ARG A 72 -6.14 -0.79 -5.18
C ARG A 72 -4.70 -0.33 -5.30
N ILE A 73 -3.82 -0.75 -4.40
CA ILE A 73 -2.38 -0.45 -4.44
C ILE A 73 -1.78 -0.91 -5.78
N ARG A 74 -2.00 -2.17 -6.16
CA ARG A 74 -1.49 -2.73 -7.42
C ARG A 74 -2.04 -2.01 -8.64
N ARG A 75 -3.31 -1.60 -8.62
CA ARG A 75 -3.92 -0.81 -9.70
C ARG A 75 -3.30 0.57 -9.81
N ALA A 76 -3.14 1.27 -8.69
CA ALA A 76 -2.51 2.59 -8.64
C ALA A 76 -1.05 2.56 -9.13
N ALA A 77 -0.30 1.51 -8.78
CA ALA A 77 1.06 1.31 -9.27
C ALA A 77 1.12 1.16 -10.80
N ARG A 78 0.24 0.35 -11.39
CA ARG A 78 0.16 0.21 -12.86
C ARG A 78 -0.16 1.53 -13.55
N SER A 79 -1.05 2.35 -13.00
CA SER A 79 -1.39 3.67 -13.56
C SER A 79 -0.27 4.71 -13.44
N LYS A 80 0.79 4.45 -12.67
CA LYS A 80 1.97 5.32 -12.52
C LYS A 80 3.15 4.88 -13.40
N THR A 81 3.06 3.70 -14.00
CA THR A 81 4.14 3.12 -14.84
C THR A 81 3.77 3.06 -16.33
N GLY A 82 2.56 3.51 -16.68
CA GLY A 82 2.05 3.59 -18.05
C GLY A 82 2.03 5.02 -18.57
#